data_AF-A0A966WZQ5-F1
#
_entry.id   AF-A0A966WZQ5-F1
#
_cell.length_a   1.000
_cell.length_b   1.000
_cell.length_c   1.000
_cell.angle_alpha   90.00
_cell.angle_beta   90.00
_cell.angle_gamma   90.00
#
_symmetry.space_group_name_H-M   'P 1'
#
loop_
_entity.id
_entity.type
_entity.pdbx_description
1 polymer ?
#
loop_
_entity_poly.entity_id
_entity_poly.type
_entity_poly.pdbx_seq_one_letter_code
_entity_poly.pdbx_strand_id
1 'polypeptide(L)'
;ARTETAMGEPNTQTGGGEIPQRAAAILADLDLNLESSPPTETPAPESLRVKLNLAKAYITIEDYAAARKSIEEILLVSNQVDPQMTISAKSLLSEINQRSSS
;
A
#
# COMPACT_ATOMS: atom_id res chain seq x y z
N ALA A 1 30.79 -53.64 -36.44
CA ALA A 1 29.35 -53.68 -36.10
C ALA A 1 29.03 -52.45 -35.27
N ARG A 2 28.06 -51.64 -35.70
CA ARG A 2 27.52 -50.50 -34.94
C ARG A 2 26.60 -51.05 -33.85
N THR A 3 26.68 -50.47 -32.65
CA THR A 3 25.60 -50.55 -31.66
C THR A 3 25.32 -49.13 -31.19
N GLU A 4 24.36 -48.52 -31.87
CA GLU A 4 23.66 -47.31 -31.45
C GLU A 4 22.73 -47.71 -30.30
N THR A 5 23.05 -47.32 -29.07
CA THR A 5 22.11 -47.40 -27.95
C THR A 5 21.54 -46.01 -27.72
N ALA A 6 20.44 -45.74 -28.40
CA ALA A 6 19.54 -44.66 -28.07
C ALA A 6 18.83 -45.01 -26.75
N MET A 7 19.10 -44.25 -25.69
CA MET A 7 18.22 -44.15 -24.53
C MET A 7 17.82 -42.69 -24.40
N GLY A 8 16.78 -42.31 -25.16
CA GLY A 8 15.96 -41.16 -24.81
C GLY A 8 15.07 -41.57 -23.65
N GLU A 9 15.24 -40.93 -22.50
CA GLU A 9 14.32 -41.07 -21.37
C GLU A 9 12.95 -40.50 -21.76
N PRO A 10 11.85 -41.26 -21.58
CA PRO A 10 10.52 -40.68 -21.67
C PRO A 10 10.26 -39.83 -20.42
N ASN A 11 10.28 -38.51 -20.59
CA ASN A 11 9.77 -37.56 -19.60
C ASN A 11 8.26 -37.77 -19.46
N THR A 12 7.84 -38.64 -18.53
CA THR A 12 6.44 -38.82 -18.16
C THR A 12 6.00 -37.64 -17.32
N GLN A 13 5.54 -36.58 -17.99
CA GLN A 13 4.75 -35.53 -17.39
C GLN A 13 3.33 -36.06 -17.16
N THR A 14 3.14 -36.70 -16.01
CA THR A 14 1.82 -37.01 -15.43
C THR A 14 1.76 -36.42 -14.03
N GLY A 15 0.81 -35.50 -13.84
CA GLY A 15 0.47 -34.86 -12.58
C GLY A 15 -0.40 -33.66 -12.92
N GLY A 16 -1.73 -33.78 -13.02
CA GLY A 16 -2.56 -34.31 -11.94
C GLY A 16 -2.50 -33.28 -10.81
N GLY A 17 -3.58 -32.53 -10.60
CA GLY A 17 -3.66 -31.34 -9.74
C GLY A 17 -3.44 -31.60 -8.24
N GLU A 18 -2.31 -32.17 -7.90
CA GLU A 18 -1.84 -32.44 -6.55
C GLU A 18 -0.65 -31.51 -6.32
N ILE A 19 -0.80 -30.62 -5.33
CA ILE A 19 0.27 -29.69 -4.97
C ILE A 19 1.50 -30.52 -4.57
N PRO A 20 2.66 -30.31 -5.22
CA PRO A 20 3.88 -31.03 -4.87
C PRO A 20 4.17 -30.89 -3.38
N GLN A 21 4.57 -31.97 -2.70
CA GLN A 21 4.82 -31.98 -1.24
C GLN A 21 5.76 -30.85 -0.79
N ARG A 22 6.75 -30.51 -1.62
CA ARG A 22 7.64 -29.36 -1.38
C ARG A 22 6.91 -28.02 -1.40
N ALA A 23 5.96 -27.84 -2.31
CA ALA A 23 5.13 -26.64 -2.37
C ALA A 23 4.14 -26.57 -1.20
N ALA A 24 3.57 -27.70 -0.77
CA ALA A 24 2.70 -27.75 0.40
C ALA A 24 3.44 -27.38 1.70
N ALA A 25 4.70 -27.84 1.85
CA ALA A 25 5.55 -27.49 2.98
C ALA A 25 5.87 -25.98 3.02
N ILE A 26 6.19 -25.39 1.86
CA ILE A 26 6.42 -23.93 1.74
C ILE A 26 5.16 -23.14 2.11
N LEU A 27 3.98 -23.63 1.69
CA LEU A 27 2.72 -22.95 1.96
C LEU A 27 2.30 -23.01 3.43
N ALA A 28 2.64 -24.09 4.14
CA ALA A 28 2.36 -24.25 5.56
C ALA A 28 3.31 -23.43 6.47
N ASP A 29 4.53 -23.14 5.99
CA ASP A 29 5.53 -22.36 6.72
C ASP A 29 5.37 -20.83 6.52
N LEU A 30 4.49 -20.42 5.60
CA LEU A 30 4.23 -19.01 5.34
C LEU A 30 3.28 -18.44 6.41
N ASP A 31 3.81 -17.62 7.31
CA ASP A 31 3.00 -16.81 8.22
C ASP A 31 2.25 -15.74 7.42
N LEU A 32 0.94 -15.94 7.24
CA LEU A 32 0.04 -15.03 6.52
C LEU A 32 -0.59 -13.98 7.43
N ASN A 33 -0.09 -13.81 8.66
CA ASN A 33 -0.51 -12.70 9.51
C ASN A 33 -0.09 -11.36 8.89
N LEU A 34 -1.00 -10.80 8.10
CA LEU A 34 -1.00 -9.42 7.65
C LEU A 34 -1.55 -8.53 8.76
N GLU A 35 -1.07 -8.70 10.00
CA GLU A 35 -1.39 -7.73 11.04
C GLU A 35 -0.91 -6.38 10.51
N SER A 36 -1.85 -5.45 10.35
CA SER A 36 -1.55 -4.10 9.92
C SER A 36 -0.55 -3.56 10.93
N SER A 37 0.73 -3.57 10.57
CA SER A 37 1.79 -3.12 11.46
C SER A 37 1.33 -1.78 12.01
N PRO A 38 1.30 -1.59 13.35
CA PRO A 38 1.03 -0.27 13.89
C PRO A 38 1.98 0.68 13.17
N PRO A 39 1.54 1.87 12.73
CA PRO A 39 2.41 2.84 12.08
C PRO A 39 3.53 3.19 13.06
N THR A 40 4.59 2.41 13.03
CA THR A 40 5.70 2.44 13.99
C THR A 40 6.68 3.53 13.60
N GLU A 41 6.58 3.99 12.35
CA GLU A 41 7.13 5.27 11.94
C GLU A 41 6.04 6.31 12.06
N THR A 42 6.09 7.09 13.15
CA THR A 42 5.52 8.43 13.14
C THR A 42 5.99 9.09 11.84
N PRO A 43 5.08 9.44 10.91
CA PRO A 43 5.48 9.92 9.61
C PRO A 43 6.43 11.10 9.80
N ALA A 44 7.61 11.02 9.18
CA ALA A 44 8.59 12.07 9.30
C ALA A 44 7.92 13.44 9.04
N PRO A 45 8.29 14.50 9.78
CA PRO A 45 7.70 15.83 9.61
C PRO A 45 7.78 16.33 8.17
N GLU A 46 8.77 15.86 7.40
CA GLU A 46 8.88 16.10 5.97
C GLU A 46 7.79 15.41 5.14
N SER A 47 7.51 14.13 5.40
CA SER A 47 6.42 13.39 4.76
C SER A 47 5.06 14.05 4.99
N LEU A 48 4.84 14.67 6.16
CA LEU A 48 3.60 15.39 6.46
C LEU A 48 3.47 16.69 5.67
N ARG A 49 4.58 17.42 5.46
CA ARG A 49 4.61 18.59 4.55
C ARG A 49 4.32 18.18 3.11
N VAL A 50 4.89 17.06 2.66
CA VAL A 50 4.61 16.51 1.32
C VAL A 50 3.13 16.15 1.19
N LYS A 51 2.53 15.49 2.19
CA LYS A 51 1.09 15.20 2.20
C LYS A 51 0.21 16.46 2.15
N LEU A 52 0.59 17.54 2.86
CA LEU A 52 -0.14 18.80 2.80
C LEU A 52 -0.07 19.43 1.40
N ASN A 53 1.09 19.36 0.75
CA ASN A 53 1.25 19.84 -0.62
C ASN A 53 0.47 18.97 -1.62
N LEU A 54 0.43 17.65 -1.41
CA LEU A 54 -0.39 16.74 -2.20
C LEU A 54 -1.88 17.07 -2.05
N ALA A 55 -2.35 17.36 -0.84
CA ALA A 55 -3.73 17.81 -0.62
C ALA A 55 -4.06 19.12 -1.38
N LYS A 56 -3.13 20.09 -1.41
CA LYS A 56 -3.29 21.33 -2.20
C LYS A 56 -3.36 21.05 -3.70
N ALA A 57 -2.58 20.09 -4.20
CA ALA A 57 -2.63 19.68 -5.59
C ALA A 57 -3.99 19.04 -5.93
N TYR A 58 -4.51 18.16 -5.06
CA TYR A 58 -5.84 17.59 -5.21
C TYR A 58 -6.95 18.64 -5.22
N ILE A 59 -6.88 19.66 -4.36
CA ILE A 59 -7.82 20.80 -4.37
C ILE A 59 -7.76 21.54 -5.71
N THR A 60 -6.57 21.72 -6.28
CA THR A 60 -6.38 22.44 -7.56
C THR A 60 -7.03 21.72 -8.74
N ILE A 61 -7.04 20.38 -8.72
CA ILE A 61 -7.72 19.56 -9.73
C ILE A 61 -9.16 19.18 -9.34
N GLU A 62 -9.68 19.77 -8.26
CA GLU A 62 -11.03 19.56 -7.74
C GLU A 62 -11.34 18.11 -7.30
N ASP A 63 -10.31 17.30 -7.03
CA ASP A 63 -10.47 15.99 -6.39
C ASP A 63 -10.59 16.15 -4.87
N TYR A 64 -11.77 16.58 -4.44
CA TYR A 64 -12.06 16.85 -3.03
C TYR A 64 -12.04 15.61 -2.15
N ALA A 65 -12.33 14.42 -2.72
CA ALA A 65 -12.30 13.17 -1.98
C ALA A 65 -10.86 12.77 -1.61
N ALA A 66 -9.93 12.84 -2.56
CA ALA A 66 -8.51 12.56 -2.31
C ALA A 66 -7.87 13.63 -1.42
N ALA A 67 -8.24 14.90 -1.60
CA ALA A 67 -7.79 16.00 -0.76
C ALA A 67 -8.21 15.80 0.71
N ARG A 68 -9.49 15.48 0.96
CA ARG A 68 -10.03 15.25 2.30
C ARG A 68 -9.31 14.10 3.00
N LYS A 69 -9.14 12.97 2.33
CA LYS A 69 -8.41 11.82 2.88
C LYS A 69 -6.97 12.18 3.27
N SER A 70 -6.27 12.92 2.41
CA SER A 70 -4.89 13.35 2.69
C SER A 70 -4.80 14.30 3.89
N ILE A 71 -5.81 15.15 4.10
CA ILE A 71 -5.91 16.07 5.24
C ILE A 71 -6.25 15.33 6.53
N GLU A 72 -7.19 14.39 6.49
CA GLU A 72 -7.60 13.57 7.64
C GLU A 72 -6.43 12.75 8.19
N GLU A 73 -5.58 12.21 7.32
CA GLU A 73 -4.35 11.52 7.74
C GLU A 73 -3.38 12.43 8.49
N ILE A 74 -3.26 13.71 8.09
CA ILE A 74 -2.44 14.70 8.81
C ILE A 74 -3.06 15.01 10.19
N LEU A 75 -4.39 15.11 10.25
CA LEU A 75 -5.11 15.37 11.49
C LEU A 75 -5.09 14.17 12.46
N LEU A 76 -5.01 12.94 11.94
CA LEU A 76 -4.92 11.73 12.77
C LEU A 76 -3.64 11.69 13.62
N VAL A 77 -2.54 12.22 13.07
CA VAL A 77 -1.26 12.35 13.78
C VAL A 77 -1.05 13.75 14.36
N SER A 78 -2.11 14.55 14.53
CA SER A 78 -2.00 15.98 14.86
C SER A 78 -1.27 16.27 16.18
N ASN A 79 -1.24 15.32 17.12
CA ASN A 79 -0.51 15.48 18.38
C ASN A 79 1.02 15.43 18.21
N GLN A 80 1.50 14.97 17.05
CA GLN A 80 2.91 14.82 16.72
C GLN A 80 3.38 15.81 15.64
N VAL A 81 2.45 16.59 15.07
CA VAL A 81 2.75 17.57 14.02
C VAL A 81 2.82 18.98 14.58
N ASP A 82 3.51 19.85 13.85
CA ASP A 82 3.57 21.27 14.15
C ASP A 82 2.16 21.89 14.23
N PRO A 83 1.85 22.70 15.27
CA PRO A 83 0.53 23.32 15.43
C PRO A 83 0.08 24.13 14.21
N GLN A 84 1.00 24.80 13.50
CA GLN A 84 0.68 25.58 12.31
C GLN A 84 0.24 24.68 11.14
N MET A 85 0.79 23.47 11.07
CA MET A 85 0.39 22.46 10.09
C MET A 85 -1.04 21.97 10.35
N THR A 86 -1.39 21.73 11.63
CA THR A 86 -2.76 21.38 12.04
C THR A 86 -3.76 22.49 11.70
N ILE A 87 -3.39 23.76 11.92
CA ILE A 87 -4.22 24.92 11.56
C ILE A 87 -4.44 24.97 10.04
N SER A 88 -3.38 24.79 9.26
CA SER A 88 -3.46 24.78 7.79
C SER A 88 -4.35 23.64 7.28
N ALA A 89 -4.19 22.43 7.82
CA ALA A 89 -5.01 21.27 7.50
C ALA A 89 -6.50 21.52 7.76
N LYS A 90 -6.85 22.08 8.93
CA LYS A 90 -8.23 22.46 9.28
C LYS A 90 -8.79 23.54 8.36
N SER A 91 -7.98 24.54 8.00
CA SER A 91 -8.38 25.60 7.07
C SER A 91 -8.73 25.02 5.69
N LEU A 92 -7.89 24.14 5.16
CA LEU A 92 -8.13 23.49 3.87
C LEU A 92 -9.37 22.59 3.90
N LEU A 93 -9.60 21.87 5.01
CA LEU A 93 -10.82 21.06 5.16
C LEU A 93 -12.08 21.92 5.11
N SER A 94 -12.06 23.08 5.77
CA SER A 94 -13.16 24.04 5.72
C SER A 94 -13.40 24.57 4.31
N GLU A 95 -12.32 24.90 3.58
CA GLU A 95 -12.39 25.34 2.19
C GLU A 95 -13.01 24.27 1.26
N ILE A 96 -12.56 23.02 1.39
CA ILE A 96 -13.13 21.89 0.64
C ILE A 96 -14.62 21.75 0.94
N ASN A 97 -15.02 21.84 2.21
CA ASN A 97 -16.43 21.72 2.59
C ASN A 97 -17.29 22.85 2.00
N GLN A 98 -16.78 24.08 1.90
CA GLN A 98 -17.47 25.19 1.25
C GLN A 98 -17.61 24.97 -0.26
N ARG A 99 -16.51 24.59 -0.94
CA ARG A 99 -16.47 24.38 -2.40
C ARG A 99 -17.29 23.17 -2.83
N SER A 100 -17.25 22.08 -2.06
CA SER A 100 -18.01 20.85 -2.35
C SER A 100 -19.51 20.99 -2.07
N SER A 101 -19.93 22.03 -1.34
CA SER A 101 -21.34 22.30 -1.04
C SER A 101 -21.95 23.40 -1.91
N SER A 102 -21.13 24.03 -2.77
CA SER A 102 -21.54 25.08 -3.72
C SER A 102 -21.81 24.47 -5.09
#